data_AF-A0A2E9LD41-F1
#
_entry.id   AF-A0A2E9LD41-F1
#
_cell.length_a   1.000
_cell.length_b   1.000
_cell.length_c   1.000
_cell.angle_alpha   90.00
_cell.angle_beta   90.00
_cell.angle_gamma   90.00
#
_symmetry.space_group_name_H-M   'P 1'
#
loop_
_entity.id
_entity.type
_entity.pdbx_description
1 polymer ?
#
loop_
_entity_poly.entity_id
_entity_poly.type
_entity_poly.pdbx_seq_one_letter_code
_entity_poly.pdbx_strand_id
1 'polypeptide(L)'
;MFSLVFGVGLLFAIVKLSGSGEIQFKLGDDVFEVGNAEVFAEKIRSDRSPIAWASLSGSRPIYVQHIGEDPLMGWFAIDARSPSDLVSCSLQWDIDRQIFVDECNDTNTYPANGEGLTRFDVIVNVAGIVQIDLNKIFSP
;
A
#
# COMPACT_ATOMS: atom_id res chain seq x y z
N MET A 1 48.73 6.16 -6.26
CA MET A 1 48.01 7.45 -6.16
C MET A 1 46.74 7.49 -7.05
N PHE A 2 46.04 6.37 -7.27
CA PHE A 2 44.74 6.34 -7.98
C PHE A 2 43.61 5.65 -7.20
N SER A 3 43.95 4.80 -6.21
CA SER A 3 42.94 4.09 -5.39
C SER A 3 42.17 5.00 -4.43
N LEU A 4 42.79 6.10 -3.97
CA LEU A 4 42.18 7.01 -3.00
C LEU A 4 41.06 7.86 -3.63
N VAL A 5 41.19 8.21 -4.92
CA VAL A 5 40.22 9.06 -5.63
C VAL A 5 38.93 8.29 -5.93
N PHE A 6 39.03 6.99 -6.25
CA PHE A 6 37.87 6.14 -6.53
C PHE A 6 37.07 5.83 -5.25
N GLY A 7 37.75 5.64 -4.11
CA GLY A 7 37.09 5.40 -2.82
C GLY A 7 36.29 6.61 -2.32
N VAL A 8 36.80 7.83 -2.50
CA VAL A 8 36.08 9.06 -2.13
C VAL A 8 34.87 9.30 -3.04
N GLY A 9 34.99 9.03 -4.33
CA GLY A 9 33.87 9.16 -5.28
C GLY A 9 32.71 8.23 -4.95
N LEU A 10 33.00 6.98 -4.55
CA LEU A 10 31.98 6.01 -4.16
C LEU A 10 31.24 6.44 -2.87
N LEU A 11 31.97 6.97 -1.88
CA LEU A 11 31.38 7.48 -0.64
C LEU A 11 30.44 8.67 -0.90
N PHE A 12 30.79 9.59 -1.81
CA PHE A 12 29.91 10.69 -2.21
C PHE A 12 28.66 10.21 -2.96
N ALA A 13 28.76 9.15 -3.77
CA ALA A 13 27.61 8.57 -4.47
C ALA A 13 26.59 7.94 -3.48
N ILE A 14 27.06 7.23 -2.46
CA ILE A 14 26.19 6.63 -1.42
C ILE A 14 25.46 7.72 -0.62
N VAL A 15 26.15 8.80 -0.25
CA VAL A 15 25.54 9.93 0.49
C VAL A 15 24.47 10.63 -0.36
N LYS A 16 24.64 10.70 -1.69
CA LYS A 16 23.65 11.28 -2.60
C LYS A 16 22.43 10.37 -2.83
N LEU A 17 22.60 9.05 -2.76
CA LEU A 17 21.51 8.07 -2.85
C LEU A 17 20.70 7.99 -1.54
N SER A 18 21.30 8.29 -0.39
CA SER A 18 20.60 8.33 0.91
C SER A 18 19.67 9.55 1.08
N GLY A 19 19.66 10.49 0.13
CA GLY A 19 18.93 11.76 0.22
C GLY A 19 17.50 11.74 -0.35
N SER A 20 16.99 10.59 -0.79
CA SER A 20 15.63 10.47 -1.33
C SER A 20 14.86 9.37 -0.62
N GLY A 21 13.97 9.77 0.29
CA GLY A 21 12.99 8.89 0.93
C GLY A 21 13.34 8.57 2.38
N GLU A 22 13.24 9.57 3.25
CA GLU A 22 13.07 9.30 4.68
C GLU A 22 11.68 8.68 4.85
N ILE A 23 11.60 7.35 4.77
CA ILE A 23 10.39 6.60 5.14
C ILE A 23 10.27 6.73 6.65
N GLN A 24 9.57 7.76 7.12
CA GLN A 24 9.27 7.91 8.54
C GLN A 24 8.24 6.85 8.93
N PHE A 25 8.73 5.74 9.48
CA PHE A 25 7.87 4.79 10.17
C PHE A 25 7.38 5.43 11.47
N LYS A 26 6.19 6.05 11.42
CA LYS A 26 5.47 6.45 12.63
C LYS A 26 4.84 5.22 13.27
N LEU A 27 5.59 4.56 14.15
CA LEU A 27 5.07 3.50 15.01
C LEU A 27 4.24 4.12 16.13
N GLY A 28 2.93 4.25 15.92
CA GLY A 28 1.98 4.61 16.97
C GLY A 28 0.78 5.45 16.55
N ASP A 29 0.83 6.09 15.38
CA ASP A 29 -0.33 6.78 14.80
C ASP A 29 -1.09 5.82 13.86
N ASP A 30 -2.42 5.83 13.92
CA ASP A 30 -3.29 5.08 12.99
C ASP A 30 -3.28 5.65 11.55
N VAL A 31 -2.41 6.64 11.31
CA VAL A 31 -2.16 7.26 10.01
C VAL A 31 -0.81 6.79 9.48
N PHE A 32 -0.82 6.12 8.33
CA PHE A 32 0.34 5.50 7.72
C PHE A 32 0.67 6.17 6.38
N GLU A 33 1.95 6.43 6.13
CA GLU A 33 2.43 6.88 4.81
C GLU A 33 2.89 5.67 4.00
N VAL A 34 2.27 5.45 2.83
CA VAL A 34 2.64 4.38 1.90
C VAL A 34 3.84 4.82 1.06
N GLY A 35 3.81 6.07 0.58
CA GLY A 35 4.83 6.72 -0.23
C GLY A 35 4.25 7.46 -1.42
N ASN A 36 5.05 7.70 -2.46
CA ASN A 36 4.68 8.55 -3.60
C ASN A 36 3.55 7.92 -4.45
N ALA A 37 2.48 8.68 -4.67
CA ALA A 37 1.29 8.21 -5.35
C ALA A 37 1.53 7.81 -6.82
N GLU A 38 2.30 8.59 -7.58
CA GLU A 38 2.61 8.25 -8.98
C GLU A 38 3.38 6.92 -9.09
N VAL A 39 4.40 6.75 -8.24
CA VAL A 39 5.21 5.52 -8.21
C VAL A 39 4.35 4.31 -7.86
N PHE A 40 3.51 4.41 -6.83
CA PHE A 40 2.72 3.27 -6.38
C PHE A 40 1.49 2.99 -7.26
N ALA A 41 0.87 4.00 -7.87
CA ALA A 41 -0.19 3.80 -8.87
C ALA A 41 0.36 3.03 -10.08
N GLU A 42 1.52 3.43 -10.59
CA GLU A 42 2.18 2.71 -11.68
C GLU A 42 2.54 1.29 -11.28
N LYS A 43 3.07 1.10 -10.06
CA LYS A 43 3.39 -0.24 -9.54
C LYS A 43 2.16 -1.15 -9.49
N ILE A 44 1.04 -0.66 -8.96
CA ILE A 44 -0.21 -1.42 -8.87
C ILE A 44 -0.69 -1.81 -10.28
N ARG A 45 -0.63 -0.88 -11.22
CA ARG A 45 -1.02 -1.09 -12.61
C ARG A 45 -0.10 -2.11 -13.31
N SER A 46 1.22 -1.98 -13.15
CA SER A 46 2.20 -2.87 -13.78
C SER A 46 2.14 -4.29 -13.21
N ASP A 47 2.03 -4.38 -11.88
CA ASP A 47 2.03 -5.65 -11.15
C ASP A 47 0.64 -6.31 -11.18
N ARG A 48 -0.38 -5.60 -11.66
CA ARG A 48 -1.80 -6.01 -11.66
C ARG A 48 -2.26 -6.49 -10.28
N SER A 49 -1.75 -5.84 -9.24
CA SER A 49 -1.93 -6.28 -7.85
C SER A 49 -2.03 -5.08 -6.91
N PRO A 50 -2.95 -5.11 -5.93
CA PRO A 50 -2.89 -4.20 -4.80
C PRO A 50 -1.62 -4.44 -3.99
N ILE A 51 -1.24 -3.44 -3.21
CA ILE A 51 -0.11 -3.53 -2.30
C ILE A 51 -0.60 -4.09 -0.96
N ALA A 52 -0.12 -5.27 -0.58
CA ALA A 52 -0.38 -5.82 0.74
C ALA A 52 0.49 -5.11 1.79
N TRP A 53 -0.13 -4.64 2.86
CA TRP A 53 0.55 -4.02 3.99
C TRP A 53 0.16 -4.73 5.28
N ALA A 54 1.14 -5.20 6.04
CA ALA A 54 0.94 -5.72 7.38
C ALA A 54 1.45 -4.68 8.39
N SER A 55 0.59 -4.28 9.33
CA SER A 55 1.06 -3.46 10.45
C SER A 55 2.02 -4.25 11.32
N LEU A 56 3.23 -3.70 11.55
CA LEU A 56 4.23 -4.29 12.46
C LEU A 56 3.77 -4.26 13.93
N SER A 57 2.84 -3.38 14.29
CA SER A 57 2.28 -3.26 15.64
C SER A 57 1.09 -4.19 15.89
N GLY A 58 0.66 -4.98 14.89
CA GLY A 58 -0.44 -5.94 14.99
C GLY A 58 -1.79 -5.24 15.19
N SER A 59 -2.65 -5.14 14.18
CA SER A 59 -3.77 -6.09 14.11
C SER A 59 -4.66 -5.89 12.86
N ARG A 60 -4.24 -5.07 11.89
CA ARG A 60 -5.04 -4.77 10.69
C ARG A 60 -4.19 -4.87 9.45
N PRO A 61 -4.01 -6.08 8.88
CA PRO A 61 -3.46 -6.18 7.53
C PRO A 61 -4.44 -5.49 6.57
N ILE A 62 -3.89 -4.77 5.59
CA ILE A 62 -4.68 -4.05 4.58
C ILE A 62 -4.13 -4.31 3.18
N TYR A 63 -4.99 -4.13 2.19
CA TYR A 63 -4.60 -3.92 0.82
C TYR A 63 -4.73 -2.43 0.48
N VAL A 64 -3.68 -1.82 -0.05
CA VAL A 64 -3.73 -0.48 -0.64
C VAL A 64 -3.96 -0.64 -2.14
N GLN A 65 -4.97 0.05 -2.65
CA GLN A 65 -5.39 -0.09 -4.04
C GLN A 65 -5.59 1.29 -4.68
N HIS A 66 -5.33 1.34 -5.98
CA HIS A 66 -5.56 2.49 -6.83
C HIS A 66 -6.33 2.03 -8.07
N ILE A 67 -7.42 2.74 -8.41
CA ILE A 67 -8.18 2.50 -9.63
C ILE A 67 -8.43 3.83 -10.33
N GLY A 68 -7.99 3.92 -11.58
CA GLY A 68 -8.17 5.09 -12.44
C GLY A 68 -6.87 5.49 -13.14
N GLU A 69 -6.95 6.53 -13.96
CA GLU A 69 -5.78 7.04 -14.70
C GLU A 69 -5.03 8.14 -13.96
N ASP A 70 -5.71 8.88 -13.07
CA ASP A 70 -5.09 9.95 -12.28
C ASP A 70 -4.40 9.35 -11.05
N PRO A 71 -3.06 9.41 -10.95
CA PRO A 71 -2.32 8.85 -9.82
C PRO A 71 -2.58 9.59 -8.50
N LEU A 72 -3.23 10.76 -8.51
CA LEU A 72 -3.55 11.52 -7.29
C LEU A 72 -4.97 11.27 -6.77
N MET A 73 -5.79 10.52 -7.52
CA MET A 73 -7.18 10.19 -7.17
C MET A 73 -7.43 8.68 -7.22
N GLY A 74 -8.58 8.20 -6.72
CA GLY A 74 -8.95 6.79 -6.84
C GLY A 74 -8.22 5.84 -5.89
N TRP A 75 -7.64 6.38 -4.81
CA TRP A 75 -6.99 5.61 -3.75
C TRP A 75 -7.98 5.18 -2.68
N PHE A 76 -7.82 3.95 -2.20
CA PHE A 76 -8.52 3.42 -1.04
C PHE A 76 -7.71 2.28 -0.42
N ALA A 77 -7.99 1.96 0.84
CA ALA A 77 -7.46 0.76 1.48
C ALA A 77 -8.61 -0.19 1.81
N ILE A 78 -8.31 -1.49 1.83
CA ILE A 78 -9.26 -2.57 2.15
C ILE A 78 -8.73 -3.30 3.37
N ASP A 79 -9.60 -3.62 4.33
CA ASP A 79 -9.27 -4.57 5.41
C ASP A 79 -8.97 -5.93 4.80
N ALA A 80 -7.75 -6.44 4.95
CA ALA A 80 -7.34 -7.70 4.34
C ALA A 80 -7.82 -8.93 5.12
N ARG A 81 -8.59 -8.76 6.20
CA ARG A 81 -9.18 -9.87 6.95
C ARG A 81 -10.45 -10.36 6.27
N SER A 82 -10.70 -11.67 6.35
CA SER A 82 -11.90 -12.27 5.78
C SER A 82 -13.18 -11.71 6.45
N PRO A 83 -14.21 -11.32 5.67
CA PRO A 83 -15.53 -10.99 6.22
C PRO A 83 -16.22 -12.18 6.90
N SER A 84 -15.85 -13.41 6.54
CA SER A 84 -16.38 -14.64 7.15
C SER A 84 -15.72 -14.96 8.49
N ASP A 85 -14.41 -14.71 8.62
CA ASP A 85 -13.67 -14.81 9.88
C ASP A 85 -12.53 -13.79 9.95
N LEU A 86 -12.75 -12.71 10.72
CA LEU A 86 -11.80 -11.62 10.88
C LEU A 86 -10.53 -11.99 11.66
N VAL A 87 -10.46 -13.18 12.28
CA VAL A 87 -9.36 -13.57 13.16
C VAL A 87 -8.49 -14.64 12.49
N SER A 88 -9.11 -15.64 11.87
CA SER A 88 -8.40 -16.82 11.37
C SER A 88 -8.13 -16.83 9.87
N CYS A 89 -8.84 -15.99 9.10
CA CYS A 89 -8.77 -15.98 7.64
C CYS A 89 -8.48 -14.59 7.06
N SER A 90 -7.91 -14.57 5.86
CA SER A 90 -7.62 -13.34 5.12
C SER A 90 -8.37 -13.31 3.78
N LEU A 91 -8.47 -12.12 3.20
CA LEU A 91 -8.76 -11.95 1.79
C LEU A 91 -7.50 -12.21 0.98
N GLN A 92 -7.64 -12.89 -0.14
CA GLN A 92 -6.58 -13.18 -1.09
C GLN A 92 -6.85 -12.43 -2.40
N TRP A 93 -5.81 -11.89 -3.03
CA TRP A 93 -5.92 -11.32 -4.36
C TRP A 93 -5.70 -12.39 -5.44
N ASP A 94 -6.69 -12.59 -6.30
CA ASP A 94 -6.56 -13.40 -7.50
C ASP A 94 -6.11 -12.51 -8.67
N ILE A 95 -4.83 -12.64 -9.05
CA ILE A 95 -4.23 -11.82 -10.11
C ILE A 95 -4.80 -12.12 -11.51
N ASP A 96 -5.26 -13.33 -11.76
CA ASP A 96 -5.77 -13.70 -13.08
C ASP A 96 -7.18 -13.15 -13.28
N ARG A 97 -8.02 -13.28 -12.24
CA ARG A 97 -9.42 -12.83 -12.26
C ARG A 97 -9.60 -11.38 -11.84
N GLN A 98 -8.57 -10.76 -11.24
CA GLN A 98 -8.60 -9.39 -10.71
C GLN A 98 -9.72 -9.17 -9.68
N ILE A 99 -9.82 -10.10 -8.73
CA ILE A 99 -10.83 -10.09 -7.65
C ILE A 99 -10.19 -10.46 -6.31
N PHE A 100 -10.83 -10.06 -5.22
CA PHE A 100 -10.55 -10.61 -3.90
C PHE A 100 -11.36 -11.88 -3.68
N VAL A 101 -10.74 -12.88 -3.07
CA VAL A 101 -11.35 -14.16 -2.69
C VAL A 101 -11.22 -14.32 -1.19
N ASP A 102 -12.30 -14.70 -0.53
CA ASP A 102 -12.27 -15.03 0.90
C ASP A 102 -11.63 -16.41 1.11
N GLU A 103 -10.54 -16.46 1.88
CA GLU A 103 -9.82 -17.71 2.18
C GLU A 103 -10.69 -18.75 2.92
N CYS A 104 -11.59 -18.29 3.79
CA CYS A 104 -12.46 -19.17 4.57
C CYS A 104 -13.65 -19.70 3.74
N ASN A 105 -14.00 -19.03 2.63
CA ASN A 105 -15.08 -19.42 1.75
C ASN A 105 -14.82 -18.88 0.33
N ASP A 106 -14.19 -19.69 -0.52
CA ASP A 106 -13.78 -19.31 -1.88
C ASP A 106 -14.94 -18.96 -2.83
N THR A 107 -16.18 -19.27 -2.45
CA THR A 107 -17.39 -18.83 -3.18
C THR A 107 -17.70 -17.35 -2.95
N ASN A 108 -17.19 -16.76 -1.86
CA ASN A 108 -17.29 -15.33 -1.59
C ASN A 108 -16.16 -14.60 -2.31
N THR A 109 -16.53 -13.83 -3.33
CA THR A 109 -15.60 -13.04 -4.12
C THR A 109 -16.04 -11.59 -4.20
N TYR A 110 -15.07 -10.68 -4.22
CA TYR A 110 -15.29 -9.23 -4.23
C TYR A 110 -14.52 -8.58 -5.38
N PRO A 111 -15.09 -7.55 -6.03
CA PRO A 111 -14.42 -6.84 -7.13
C PRO A 111 -13.17 -6.09 -6.67
N ALA A 112 -12.30 -5.74 -7.63
CA ALA A 112 -11.04 -5.02 -7.39
C ALA A 112 -11.22 -3.67 -6.67
N ASN A 113 -12.37 -3.02 -6.81
CA ASN A 113 -12.70 -1.76 -6.12
C ASN A 113 -13.09 -1.95 -4.64
N GLY A 114 -13.14 -3.20 -4.16
CA GLY A 114 -13.49 -3.55 -2.79
C GLY A 114 -14.96 -3.36 -2.44
N GLU A 115 -15.87 -3.30 -3.42
CA GLU A 115 -17.31 -3.26 -3.13
C GLU A 115 -17.72 -4.51 -2.30
N GLY A 116 -18.47 -4.29 -1.22
CA GLY A 116 -18.84 -5.34 -0.26
C GLY A 116 -17.79 -5.63 0.81
N LEU A 117 -16.64 -4.94 0.80
CA LEU A 117 -15.59 -5.05 1.81
C LEU A 117 -15.49 -3.78 2.66
N THR A 118 -14.91 -3.92 3.86
CA THR A 118 -14.54 -2.77 4.69
C THR A 118 -13.41 -2.00 4.00
N ARG A 119 -13.69 -0.75 3.63
CA ARG A 119 -12.73 0.16 3.02
C ARG A 119 -12.40 1.32 3.96
N PHE A 120 -11.17 1.83 3.84
CA PHE A 120 -10.70 3.00 4.56
C PHE A 120 -10.37 4.12 3.60
N ASP A 121 -10.62 5.36 4.03
CA ASP A 121 -10.28 6.56 3.29
C ASP A 121 -8.77 6.69 3.16
N VAL A 122 -8.35 7.06 1.95
CA VAL A 122 -6.95 7.33 1.63
C VAL A 122 -6.88 8.69 0.98
N ILE A 123 -5.96 9.51 1.47
CA ILE A 123 -5.70 10.84 0.92
C ILE A 123 -4.32 10.87 0.29
N VAL A 124 -4.17 11.67 -0.76
CA VAL A 124 -2.86 12.06 -1.27
C VAL A 124 -2.59 13.47 -0.77
N ASN A 125 -1.54 13.64 0.03
CA ASN A 125 -1.21 14.94 0.60
C ASN A 125 -0.58 15.87 -0.45
N VAL A 126 -0.32 17.13 -0.06
CA VAL A 126 0.24 18.16 -0.96
C VAL A 126 1.64 17.82 -1.50
N ALA A 127 2.35 16.89 -0.87
CA ALA A 127 3.66 16.40 -1.33
C ALA A 127 3.53 15.17 -2.26
N GLY A 128 2.30 14.76 -2.62
CA GLY A 128 2.06 13.60 -3.46
C GLY A 128 2.23 12.26 -2.73
N ILE A 129 2.16 12.26 -1.40
CA ILE A 129 2.30 11.04 -0.58
C ILE A 129 0.93 10.49 -0.21
N VAL A 130 0.74 9.20 -0.46
CA VAL A 130 -0.44 8.43 -0.08
C VAL A 130 -0.43 8.21 1.43
N GLN A 131 -1.49 8.67 2.11
CA GLN A 131 -1.69 8.55 3.54
C GLN A 131 -3.00 7.83 3.83
N ILE A 132 -2.95 6.84 4.71
CA ILE A 132 -4.09 5.98 5.08
C ILE A 132 -4.41 6.21 6.54
N ASP A 133 -5.66 6.51 6.87
CA ASP A 133 -6.17 6.60 8.24
C ASP A 133 -7.13 5.45 8.51
N LEU A 134 -6.69 4.45 9.29
CA LEU A 134 -7.49 3.23 9.55
C LEU A 134 -8.70 3.47 10.47
N ASN A 135 -8.85 4.67 11.03
CA ASN A 135 -10.04 5.06 11.79
C ASN A 135 -11.14 5.68 10.92
N LYS A 136 -10.85 5.98 9.65
CA LYS A 136 -11.83 6.56 8.71
C LYS A 136 -12.30 5.51 7.73
N ILE A 137 -13.50 5.00 7.96
CA ILE A 137 -14.16 4.10 7.01
C ILE A 137 -14.59 4.91 5.79
N PHE A 138 -14.21 4.41 4.61
CA PHE A 138 -14.67 4.95 3.34
C PHE A 138 -16.18 4.70 3.21
N SER A 139 -16.96 5.78 3.16
CA SER A 139 -18.39 5.73 2.88
C SER A 139 -18.62 6.27 1.46
N PRO A 140 -19.02 5.42 0.49
CA PRO A 140 -19.35 5.85 -0.87
C PRO A 140 -20.53 6.83 -0.93
#